data_AF-A0AAW0BGB3-F1
#
_entry.id   AF-A0AAW0BGB3-F1
#
_cell.length_a   1.000
_cell.length_b   1.000
_cell.length_c   1.000
_cell.angle_alpha   90.00
_cell.angle_beta   90.00
_cell.angle_gamma   90.00
#
_symmetry.space_group_name_H-M   'P 1'
#
loop_
_entity.id
_entity.type
_entity.pdbx_description
1 polymer ?
#
loop_
_entity_poly.entity_id
_entity_poly.type
_entity_poly.pdbx_seq_one_letter_code
_entity_poly.pdbx_strand_id
1 'polypeptide(L)'
;MASQPAKRQRTEDEPITRSDTWFPDGNVVLQAGNTQFRVHWGVLALHSSVFSDMQGLPQPPEQPSVEGCPVVELQDDEEDVKFLLKALYTPAIQLIRDPQWRRFLTYKVPISKLPFSAVAALVRLGRKYEFQDLHDSAVGRLTARFPTTLEGYDALKAFPDRWSTIDWYSGLIFDAISLATENNLFAVLPCAYTEAVINHNTATLFDGIENKTPQLSGVYLRKCVLFQQSLFLKQFNPSYTLGWLQKWEFEGNCTDAIACRTRRERMLYKFMNSIPRGLFKPEDIPVNLGHLCSTCRPRVGDLMRSGRQKLWDELPKLLDLPPWAELKNGD
;
A
#
# COMPACT_ATOMS: atom_id res chain seq x y z
N MET A 1 -15.86 -3.17 53.77
CA MET A 1 -14.63 -2.40 53.53
C MET A 1 -14.33 -2.44 52.05
N ALA A 2 -14.70 -1.39 51.31
CA ALA A 2 -14.50 -1.31 49.87
C ALA A 2 -13.09 -0.74 49.58
N SER A 3 -12.33 -1.48 48.76
CA SER A 3 -10.99 -1.11 48.29
C SER A 3 -11.07 0.13 47.37
N GLN A 4 -10.31 1.17 47.71
CA GLN A 4 -10.09 2.32 46.84
C GLN A 4 -9.19 1.92 45.66
N PRO A 5 -9.45 2.41 44.44
CA PRO A 5 -8.58 2.17 43.30
C PRO A 5 -7.25 2.94 43.48
N ALA A 6 -6.15 2.26 43.19
CA ALA A 6 -4.80 2.81 43.26
C ALA A 6 -4.66 4.02 42.32
N LYS A 7 -4.22 5.16 42.88
CA LYS A 7 -3.76 6.31 42.11
C LYS A 7 -2.63 5.86 41.19
N ARG A 8 -2.84 5.98 39.87
CA ARG A 8 -1.76 5.83 38.87
C ARG A 8 -0.62 6.76 39.24
N GLN A 9 0.53 6.17 39.52
CA GLN A 9 1.79 6.86 39.74
C GLN A 9 2.20 7.50 38.41
N ARG A 10 2.36 8.83 38.41
CA ARG A 10 2.92 9.60 37.29
C ARG A 10 4.34 9.10 37.05
N THR A 11 4.58 8.47 35.91
CA THR A 11 5.92 8.10 35.44
C THR A 11 6.79 9.35 35.36
N GLU A 12 8.02 9.24 35.82
CA GLU A 12 9.04 10.29 35.77
C GLU A 12 9.22 10.76 34.32
N ASP A 13 9.17 12.08 34.11
CA ASP A 13 9.31 12.72 32.79
C ASP A 13 10.72 12.40 32.24
N GLU A 14 10.78 11.53 31.23
CA GLU A 14 12.02 11.23 30.49
C GLU A 14 12.67 12.53 29.97
N PRO A 15 14.01 12.61 29.92
CA PRO A 15 14.69 13.84 29.56
C PRO A 15 14.43 14.22 28.10
N ILE A 16 14.09 15.50 27.89
CA ILE A 16 13.96 16.07 26.55
C ILE A 16 15.30 15.95 25.80
N THR A 17 15.25 15.41 24.59
CA THR A 17 16.40 15.13 23.73
C THR A 17 16.37 16.02 22.48
N ARG A 18 17.52 16.55 22.10
CA ARG A 18 17.68 17.31 20.84
C ARG A 18 17.90 16.37 19.67
N SER A 19 17.15 16.58 18.59
CA SER A 19 17.29 15.79 17.36
C SER A 19 18.53 16.17 16.53
N ASP A 20 18.79 15.36 15.50
CA ASP A 20 19.75 15.65 14.43
C ASP A 20 19.29 16.78 13.49
N THR A 21 18.00 17.12 13.50
CA THR A 21 17.44 18.22 12.69
C THR A 21 17.39 19.48 13.55
N TRP A 22 18.56 20.11 13.65
CA TRP A 22 18.77 21.30 14.48
C TRP A 22 19.50 22.39 13.70
N PHE A 23 18.76 23.37 13.20
CA PHE A 23 19.31 24.49 12.46
C PHE A 23 19.73 25.62 13.41
N PRO A 24 21.02 26.05 13.42
CA PRO A 24 21.50 27.10 14.33
C PRO A 24 20.81 28.46 14.15
N ASP A 25 20.29 28.72 12.95
CA ASP A 25 19.52 29.90 12.55
C ASP A 25 18.00 29.66 12.59
N GLY A 26 17.55 28.47 13.00
CA GLY A 26 16.14 28.16 13.17
C GLY A 26 15.47 29.10 14.19
N ASN A 27 14.23 29.47 13.90
CA ASN A 27 13.45 30.46 14.64
C ASN A 27 12.18 29.87 15.29
N VAL A 28 12.05 28.55 15.30
CA VAL A 28 11.03 27.79 16.02
C VAL A 28 11.57 26.43 16.45
N VAL A 29 11.13 25.95 17.62
CA VAL A 29 11.38 24.58 18.07
C VAL A 29 10.07 23.81 18.04
N LEU A 30 10.01 22.74 17.25
CA LEU A 30 8.92 21.77 17.31
C LEU A 30 9.29 20.70 18.33
N GLN A 31 8.36 20.32 19.20
CA GLN A 31 8.53 19.22 20.14
C GLN A 31 7.52 18.13 19.84
N ALA A 32 7.98 16.90 19.64
CA ALA A 32 7.14 15.72 19.47
C ALA A 32 7.60 14.66 20.47
N GLY A 33 6.72 14.24 21.37
CA GLY A 33 7.12 13.45 22.54
C GLY A 33 8.22 14.16 23.34
N ASN A 34 9.33 13.46 23.54
CA ASN A 34 10.52 13.99 24.24
C ASN A 34 11.60 14.50 23.28
N THR A 35 11.32 14.59 21.98
CA THR A 35 12.30 15.02 20.97
C THR A 35 12.00 16.43 20.48
N GLN A 36 13.04 17.28 20.44
CA GLN A 36 12.96 18.65 19.92
C GLN A 36 13.71 18.82 18.59
N PHE A 37 13.10 19.61 17.70
CA PHE A 37 13.59 19.93 16.36
C PHE A 37 13.62 21.44 16.19
N ARG A 38 14.80 22.02 15.93
CA ARG A 38 14.93 23.46 15.70
C ARG A 38 14.95 23.74 14.21
N VAL A 39 13.94 24.44 13.71
CA VAL A 39 13.65 24.63 12.27
C VAL A 39 13.20 26.06 11.96
N HIS A 40 12.76 26.30 10.72
CA HIS A 40 12.36 27.61 10.23
C HIS A 40 10.86 27.70 9.99
N TRP A 41 10.21 28.71 10.58
CA TRP A 41 8.82 29.06 10.28
C TRP A 41 8.58 29.26 8.79
N GLY A 42 9.50 29.94 8.10
CA GLY A 42 9.36 30.22 6.67
C GLY A 42 9.28 28.95 5.81
N VAL A 43 9.98 27.87 6.18
CA VAL A 43 9.91 26.59 5.46
C VAL A 43 8.61 25.86 5.77
N LEU A 44 8.16 25.87 7.04
CA LEU A 44 6.90 25.25 7.43
C LEU A 44 5.71 25.96 6.77
N ALA A 45 5.64 27.29 6.89
CA ALA A 45 4.56 28.12 6.35
C ALA A 45 4.52 28.12 4.81
N LEU A 46 5.66 27.95 4.13
CA LEU A 46 5.70 27.83 2.68
C LEU A 46 4.94 26.60 2.17
N HIS A 47 4.97 25.51 2.93
CA HIS A 47 4.40 24.23 2.51
C HIS A 47 3.14 23.81 3.29
N SER A 48 2.74 24.56 4.32
CA SER A 48 1.58 24.27 5.16
C SER A 48 0.85 25.54 5.57
N SER A 49 -0.42 25.64 5.19
CA SER A 49 -1.36 26.66 5.65
C SER A 49 -1.55 26.60 7.16
N VAL A 50 -1.64 25.40 7.73
CA VAL A 50 -1.80 25.21 9.19
C VAL A 50 -0.62 25.81 9.96
N PHE A 51 0.62 25.58 9.52
CA PHE A 51 1.79 26.20 10.15
C PHE A 51 1.92 27.69 9.84
N SER A 52 1.46 28.15 8.67
CA SER A 52 1.35 29.59 8.37
C SER A 52 0.40 30.30 9.34
N ASP A 53 -0.75 29.70 9.61
CA ASP A 53 -1.73 30.25 10.56
C ASP A 53 -1.21 30.21 12.00
N MET A 54 -0.57 29.10 12.40
CA MET A 54 0.05 28.99 13.73
C MET A 54 1.12 30.06 13.97
N GLN A 55 1.91 30.42 12.95
CA GLN A 55 2.89 31.50 13.06
C GLN A 55 2.25 32.86 13.33
N GLY A 56 1.04 33.09 12.78
CA GLY A 56 0.32 34.37 12.92
C GLY A 56 -0.43 34.54 14.25
N LEU A 57 -0.51 33.50 15.07
CA LEU A 57 -1.23 33.58 16.35
C LEU A 57 -0.42 34.33 17.42
N PRO A 58 -1.07 35.20 18.23
CA PRO A 58 -0.42 35.83 19.37
C PRO A 58 0.05 34.78 20.37
N GLN A 59 1.34 34.77 20.70
CA GLN A 59 1.89 33.83 21.66
C GLN A 59 1.62 34.29 23.11
N PRO A 60 1.21 33.37 24.02
CA PRO A 60 1.06 33.69 25.43
C PRO A 60 2.40 34.15 26.04
N PRO A 61 2.39 35.09 27.00
CA PRO A 61 3.62 35.63 27.60
C PRO A 61 4.48 34.61 28.36
N GLU A 62 3.94 33.46 28.75
CA GLU A 62 4.63 32.40 29.53
C GLU A 62 4.99 31.17 28.69
N GLN A 63 5.10 31.30 27.38
CA GLN A 63 5.33 30.14 26.52
C GLN A 63 6.75 29.56 26.72
N PRO A 64 6.89 28.22 26.79
CA PRO A 64 8.21 27.58 26.85
C PRO A 64 9.06 28.03 25.66
N SER A 65 10.31 28.42 25.94
CA SER A 65 11.28 28.78 24.92
C SER A 65 12.57 28.02 25.12
N VAL A 66 13.21 27.67 24.00
CA VAL A 66 14.51 27.01 23.98
C VAL A 66 15.42 27.84 23.10
N GLU A 67 16.53 28.31 23.66
CA GLU A 67 17.49 29.19 22.95
C GLU A 67 16.84 30.44 22.36
N GLY A 68 15.84 31.00 23.06
CA GLY A 68 15.08 32.17 22.61
C GLY A 68 14.10 31.90 21.47
N CYS A 69 13.93 30.64 21.05
CA CYS A 69 12.93 30.22 20.07
C CYS A 69 11.66 29.72 20.78
N PRO A 70 10.46 30.04 20.29
CA PRO A 70 9.23 29.49 20.84
C PRO A 70 9.14 27.98 20.59
N VAL A 71 8.64 27.25 21.59
CA VAL A 71 8.38 25.81 21.48
C VAL A 71 6.92 25.56 21.09
N VAL A 72 6.72 24.79 20.03
CA VAL A 72 5.41 24.30 19.58
C VAL A 72 5.35 22.80 19.83
N GLU A 73 4.52 22.38 20.78
CA GLU A 73 4.29 20.97 21.09
C GLU A 73 3.31 20.35 20.08
N LEU A 74 3.76 19.29 19.43
CA LEU A 74 3.00 18.45 18.52
C LEU A 74 2.61 17.16 19.25
N GLN A 75 1.38 16.69 19.01
CA GLN A 75 0.84 15.46 19.58
C GLN A 75 1.18 14.22 18.73
N ASP A 76 2.16 14.35 17.84
CA ASP A 76 2.54 13.34 16.85
C ASP A 76 3.75 12.54 17.33
N ASP A 77 3.95 11.40 16.67
CA ASP A 77 5.12 10.57 16.88
C ASP A 77 6.39 11.30 16.42
N GLU A 78 7.47 11.16 17.21
CA GLU A 78 8.75 11.83 16.94
C GLU A 78 9.41 11.36 15.64
N GLU A 79 9.21 10.09 15.25
CA GLU A 79 9.74 9.53 14.00
C GLU A 79 8.97 10.09 12.80
N ASP A 80 7.65 10.21 12.91
CA ASP A 80 6.81 10.81 11.86
C ASP A 80 7.20 12.27 11.60
N VAL A 81 7.36 13.07 12.66
CA VAL A 81 7.80 14.47 12.55
C VAL A 81 9.21 14.56 11.95
N LYS A 82 10.12 13.65 12.34
CA LYS A 82 11.46 13.58 11.76
C LYS A 82 11.41 13.31 10.24
N PHE A 83 10.58 12.39 9.77
CA PHE A 83 10.43 12.12 8.34
C PHE A 83 9.83 13.29 7.57
N LEU A 84 8.81 13.95 8.14
CA LEU A 84 8.22 15.16 7.56
C LEU A 84 9.28 16.26 7.39
N LEU A 85 10.04 16.55 8.44
CA LEU A 85 11.09 17.57 8.38
C LEU A 85 12.17 17.20 7.37
N LYS A 86 12.64 15.94 7.35
CA LYS A 86 13.59 15.48 6.33
C LYS A 86 13.05 15.70 4.90
N ALA A 87 11.76 15.48 4.67
CA ALA A 87 11.12 15.69 3.37
C ALA A 87 11.03 17.18 2.96
N LEU A 88 10.84 18.09 3.93
CA LEU A 88 10.83 19.53 3.67
C LEU A 88 12.22 20.08 3.32
N TYR A 89 13.26 19.58 3.99
CA TYR A 89 14.64 20.06 3.80
C TYR A 89 15.43 19.26 2.74
N THR A 90 14.84 18.22 2.14
CA THR A 90 15.48 17.39 1.10
C THR A 90 14.66 17.35 -0.20
N PRO A 91 15.06 18.10 -1.25
CA PRO A 91 14.30 18.21 -2.50
C PRO A 91 14.02 16.89 -3.23
N ALA A 92 14.88 15.87 -3.07
CA ALA A 92 14.75 14.58 -3.75
C ALA A 92 13.49 13.77 -3.35
N ILE A 93 12.90 14.07 -2.19
CA ILE A 93 11.75 13.30 -1.65
C ILE A 93 10.42 13.71 -2.32
N GLN A 94 10.34 14.94 -2.84
CA GLN A 94 9.11 15.56 -3.39
C GLN A 94 8.79 15.13 -4.85
N LEU A 95 9.66 14.37 -5.52
CA LEU A 95 9.65 14.22 -6.99
C LEU A 95 8.59 13.26 -7.57
N ILE A 96 7.68 12.69 -6.78
CA ILE A 96 6.70 11.70 -7.29
C ILE A 96 5.27 12.27 -7.22
N ARG A 97 4.93 13.18 -8.12
CA ARG A 97 3.58 13.79 -8.18
C ARG A 97 2.59 13.12 -9.16
N ASP A 98 3.08 12.40 -10.19
CA ASP A 98 2.24 11.78 -11.24
C ASP A 98 2.79 10.43 -11.77
N PRO A 99 2.12 9.28 -11.64
CA PRO A 99 2.59 8.00 -12.22
C PRO A 99 3.02 8.08 -13.70
N GLN A 100 2.47 9.02 -14.49
CA GLN A 100 2.81 9.25 -15.90
C GLN A 100 4.10 10.08 -16.11
N TRP A 101 4.61 10.81 -15.11
CA TRP A 101 5.87 11.58 -15.20
C TRP A 101 7.05 10.69 -15.62
N ARG A 102 6.97 9.39 -15.30
CA ARG A 102 7.92 8.35 -15.69
C ARG A 102 8.06 8.15 -17.20
N ARG A 103 7.04 8.51 -17.98
CA ARG A 103 7.03 8.34 -19.45
C ARG A 103 7.92 9.37 -20.15
N PHE A 104 8.28 10.47 -19.48
CA PHE A 104 9.11 11.55 -20.01
C PHE A 104 10.57 11.51 -19.53
N LEU A 105 10.92 10.62 -18.59
CA LEU A 105 12.31 10.41 -18.22
C LEU A 105 13.03 9.50 -19.23
N THR A 106 13.79 10.13 -20.12
CA THR A 106 14.72 9.46 -21.05
C THR A 106 15.96 8.88 -20.35
N TYR A 107 16.22 9.27 -19.09
CA TYR A 107 17.36 8.81 -18.31
C TYR A 107 16.95 8.04 -17.06
N LYS A 108 17.69 6.96 -16.76
CA LYS A 108 17.57 6.07 -15.61
C LYS A 108 17.87 6.82 -14.28
N VAL A 109 17.05 7.79 -13.89
CA VAL A 109 17.13 8.33 -12.54
C VAL A 109 16.58 7.26 -11.60
N PRO A 110 17.40 6.69 -10.68
CA PRO A 110 16.89 5.74 -9.71
C PRO A 110 15.81 6.42 -8.89
N ILE A 111 14.62 5.83 -8.81
CA ILE A 111 13.59 6.27 -7.88
C ILE A 111 14.19 6.12 -6.49
N SER A 112 14.34 7.23 -5.76
CA SER A 112 14.66 7.14 -4.33
C SER A 112 13.49 6.42 -3.66
N LYS A 113 13.69 5.14 -3.35
CA LYS A 113 12.78 4.37 -2.51
C LYS A 113 12.75 5.02 -1.14
N LEU A 114 11.57 5.10 -0.55
CA LEU A 114 11.41 5.53 0.83
C LEU A 114 11.07 4.32 1.70
N PRO A 115 11.53 4.31 2.96
CA PRO A 115 10.98 3.37 3.93
C PRO A 115 9.48 3.62 4.08
N PHE A 116 8.71 2.57 4.35
CA PHE A 116 7.27 2.70 4.50
C PHE A 116 6.88 3.65 5.65
N SER A 117 7.65 3.66 6.75
CA SER A 117 7.43 4.60 7.86
C SER A 117 7.46 6.06 7.39
N ALA A 118 8.40 6.44 6.51
CA ALA A 118 8.41 7.77 5.92
C ALA A 118 7.16 8.03 5.06
N VAL A 119 6.72 7.07 4.25
CA VAL A 119 5.49 7.23 3.46
C VAL A 119 4.27 7.39 4.36
N ALA A 120 4.17 6.58 5.42
CA ALA A 120 3.08 6.64 6.40
C ALA A 120 3.06 7.99 7.13
N ALA A 121 4.21 8.48 7.58
CA ALA A 121 4.37 9.79 8.20
C ALA A 121 3.86 10.92 7.29
N LEU A 122 4.25 10.91 6.01
CA LEU A 122 3.86 11.92 5.04
C LEU A 122 2.37 11.85 4.68
N VAL A 123 1.75 10.66 4.66
CA VAL A 123 0.29 10.53 4.52
C VAL A 123 -0.42 11.13 5.74
N ARG A 124 -0.03 10.75 6.97
CA ARG A 124 -0.71 11.20 8.19
C ARG A 124 -0.52 12.68 8.45
N LEU A 125 0.74 13.12 8.55
CA LEU A 125 1.09 14.50 8.88
C LEU A 125 0.85 15.45 7.72
N GLY A 126 1.02 14.98 6.48
CA GLY A 126 0.73 15.78 5.30
C GLY A 126 -0.74 16.18 5.22
N ARG A 127 -1.65 15.27 5.58
CA ARG A 127 -3.08 15.60 5.69
C ARG A 127 -3.38 16.45 6.92
N LYS A 128 -2.86 16.07 8.09
CA LYS A 128 -3.15 16.75 9.37
C LYS A 128 -2.72 18.22 9.38
N TYR A 129 -1.55 18.49 8.80
CA TYR A 129 -0.96 19.82 8.75
C TYR A 129 -1.01 20.45 7.36
N GLU A 130 -1.80 19.90 6.42
CA GLU A 130 -2.00 20.45 5.08
C GLU A 130 -0.70 20.65 4.28
N PHE A 131 0.28 19.75 4.43
CA PHE A 131 1.43 19.66 3.51
C PHE A 131 1.04 18.90 2.24
N GLN A 132 0.19 19.52 1.40
CA GLN A 132 -0.44 18.85 0.26
C GLN A 132 0.57 18.23 -0.71
N ASP A 133 1.66 18.93 -1.04
CA ASP A 133 2.70 18.41 -1.94
C ASP A 133 3.35 17.12 -1.43
N LEU A 134 3.56 17.02 -0.11
CA LEU A 134 4.15 15.85 0.53
C LEU A 134 3.14 14.72 0.66
N HIS A 135 1.89 15.05 1.00
CA HIS A 135 0.78 14.10 1.04
C HIS A 135 0.59 13.45 -0.34
N ASP A 136 0.45 14.25 -1.39
CA ASP A 136 0.25 13.77 -2.76
C ASP A 136 1.43 12.91 -3.22
N SER A 137 2.66 13.30 -2.87
CA SER A 137 3.86 12.50 -3.15
C SER A 137 3.81 11.13 -2.49
N ALA A 138 3.38 11.07 -1.22
CA ALA A 138 3.26 9.83 -0.47
C ALA A 138 2.12 8.93 -1.00
N VAL A 139 0.96 9.50 -1.32
CA VAL A 139 -0.15 8.78 -1.96
C VAL A 139 0.24 8.28 -3.36
N GLY A 140 0.96 9.10 -4.13
CA GLY A 140 1.54 8.71 -5.42
C GLY A 140 2.48 7.51 -5.33
N ARG A 141 3.24 7.41 -4.23
CA ARG A 141 4.09 6.24 -3.94
C ARG A 141 3.26 5.00 -3.61
N LEU A 142 2.21 5.12 -2.80
CA LEU A 142 1.32 4.01 -2.47
C LEU A 142 0.57 3.50 -3.71
N THR A 143 -0.01 4.38 -4.51
CA THR A 143 -0.75 4.02 -5.73
C THR A 143 0.17 3.44 -6.81
N ALA A 144 1.45 3.82 -6.85
CA ALA A 144 2.44 3.15 -7.70
C ALA A 144 2.79 1.73 -7.21
N ARG A 145 2.78 1.49 -5.89
CA ARG A 145 3.03 0.16 -5.31
C ARG A 145 1.80 -0.76 -5.36
N PHE A 146 0.62 -0.18 -5.32
CA PHE A 146 -0.68 -0.85 -5.34
C PHE A 146 -1.54 -0.26 -6.47
N PRO A 147 -1.21 -0.56 -7.73
CA PRO A 147 -1.84 0.07 -8.89
C PRO A 147 -3.31 -0.29 -9.03
N THR A 148 -4.06 0.61 -9.65
CA THR A 148 -5.50 0.46 -9.93
C THR A 148 -5.79 -0.24 -11.25
N THR A 149 -4.76 -0.47 -12.08
CA THR A 149 -4.88 -1.14 -13.39
C THR A 149 -4.11 -2.46 -13.42
N LEU A 150 -4.66 -3.43 -14.15
CA LEU A 150 -4.03 -4.73 -14.33
C LEU A 150 -2.68 -4.61 -15.03
N GLU A 151 -2.58 -3.70 -16.01
CA GLU A 151 -1.33 -3.39 -16.70
C GLU A 151 -0.26 -2.86 -15.73
N GLY A 152 -0.63 -1.94 -14.82
CA GLY A 152 0.27 -1.42 -13.80
C GLY A 152 0.74 -2.51 -12.84
N TYR A 153 -0.18 -3.39 -12.43
CA TYR A 153 0.15 -4.55 -11.61
C TYR A 153 1.14 -5.49 -12.31
N ASP A 154 0.92 -5.74 -13.60
CA ASP A 154 1.79 -6.59 -14.41
C ASP A 154 3.17 -6.00 -14.63
N ALA A 155 3.24 -4.70 -14.91
CA ALA A 155 4.50 -3.97 -15.04
C ALA A 155 5.32 -4.01 -13.74
N LEU A 156 4.64 -3.83 -12.59
CA LEU A 156 5.26 -3.92 -11.27
C LEU A 156 5.81 -5.32 -10.98
N LYS A 157 5.04 -6.38 -11.27
CA LYS A 157 5.48 -7.77 -11.08
C LYS A 157 6.63 -8.15 -12.01
N ALA A 158 6.64 -7.65 -13.24
CA ALA A 158 7.68 -7.95 -14.22
C ALA A 158 9.00 -7.23 -13.92
N PHE A 159 8.94 -5.99 -13.39
CA PHE A 159 10.13 -5.15 -13.16
C PHE A 159 10.08 -4.45 -11.79
N PRO A 160 10.14 -5.19 -10.67
CA PRO A 160 9.96 -4.61 -9.34
C PRO A 160 10.96 -3.50 -9.01
N ASP A 161 12.22 -3.63 -9.42
CA ASP A 161 13.25 -2.61 -9.16
C ASP A 161 13.03 -1.30 -9.91
N ARG A 162 12.33 -1.35 -11.05
CA ARG A 162 12.02 -0.16 -11.85
C ARG A 162 10.77 0.56 -11.34
N TRP A 163 9.80 -0.20 -10.84
CA TRP A 163 8.48 0.35 -10.51
C TRP A 163 8.25 0.59 -9.02
N SER A 164 9.01 -0.09 -8.13
CA SER A 164 8.86 0.07 -6.69
C SER A 164 9.32 1.44 -6.19
N THR A 165 8.43 2.10 -5.45
CA THR A 165 8.60 3.43 -4.84
C THR A 165 8.87 3.38 -3.34
N ILE A 166 8.68 2.20 -2.74
CA ILE A 166 8.75 1.93 -1.31
C ILE A 166 9.72 0.77 -1.09
N ASP A 167 10.52 0.84 -0.03
CA ASP A 167 11.39 -0.26 0.37
C ASP A 167 10.58 -1.48 0.79
N TRP A 168 10.98 -2.64 0.30
CA TRP A 168 10.29 -3.89 0.58
C TRP A 168 10.72 -4.43 1.94
N TYR A 169 9.73 -4.86 2.72
CA TYR A 169 9.89 -5.69 3.91
C TYR A 169 8.67 -6.61 4.03
N SER A 170 8.77 -7.62 4.89
CA SER A 170 7.78 -8.68 5.02
C SER A 170 6.39 -8.16 5.41
N GLY A 171 6.31 -7.14 6.27
CA GLY A 171 5.06 -6.53 6.75
C GLY A 171 4.40 -5.49 5.84
N LEU A 172 5.04 -5.10 4.73
CA LEU A 172 4.63 -3.95 3.91
C LEU A 172 3.16 -3.97 3.49
N ILE A 173 2.65 -5.14 3.09
CA ILE A 173 1.27 -5.26 2.59
C ILE A 173 0.26 -4.99 3.71
N PHE A 174 0.54 -5.46 4.92
CA PHE A 174 -0.39 -5.34 6.05
C PHE A 174 -0.42 -3.91 6.56
N ASP A 175 0.76 -3.28 6.67
CA ASP A 175 0.83 -1.87 7.04
C ASP A 175 0.18 -0.96 6.00
N ALA A 176 0.34 -1.27 4.71
CA ALA A 176 -0.33 -0.52 3.64
C ALA A 176 -1.86 -0.64 3.73
N ILE A 177 -2.41 -1.82 4.05
CA ILE A 177 -3.86 -2.00 4.26
C ILE A 177 -4.34 -1.14 5.45
N SER A 178 -3.63 -1.19 6.58
CA SER A 178 -3.97 -0.40 7.76
C SER A 178 -3.92 1.10 7.47
N LEU A 179 -2.81 1.59 6.92
CA LEU A 179 -2.61 3.00 6.59
C LEU A 179 -3.67 3.50 5.59
N ALA A 180 -3.91 2.75 4.52
CA ALA A 180 -4.88 3.14 3.50
C ALA A 180 -6.30 3.19 4.06
N THR A 181 -6.66 2.26 4.95
CA THR A 181 -7.98 2.27 5.58
C THR A 181 -8.14 3.43 6.56
N GLU A 182 -7.13 3.69 7.40
CA GLU A 182 -7.14 4.79 8.39
C GLU A 182 -7.19 6.18 7.73
N ASN A 183 -6.64 6.30 6.53
CA ASN A 183 -6.55 7.59 5.80
C ASN A 183 -7.52 7.69 4.62
N ASN A 184 -8.47 6.76 4.49
CA ASN A 184 -9.46 6.72 3.41
C ASN A 184 -8.84 6.70 1.99
N LEU A 185 -7.70 6.04 1.80
CA LEU A 185 -7.04 5.86 0.50
C LEU A 185 -7.56 4.58 -0.17
N PHE A 186 -8.84 4.58 -0.56
CA PHE A 186 -9.54 3.36 -0.92
C PHE A 186 -9.08 2.76 -2.25
N ALA A 187 -8.45 3.53 -3.14
CA ALA A 187 -7.90 3.02 -4.40
C ALA A 187 -6.73 2.03 -4.21
N VAL A 188 -6.04 2.10 -3.06
CA VAL A 188 -4.93 1.21 -2.72
C VAL A 188 -5.44 -0.20 -2.33
N LEU A 189 -6.62 -0.26 -1.72
CA LEU A 189 -7.10 -1.45 -1.02
C LEU A 189 -7.29 -2.67 -1.93
N PRO A 190 -7.93 -2.60 -3.13
CA PRO A 190 -8.18 -3.82 -3.90
C PRO A 190 -6.90 -4.54 -4.33
N CYS A 191 -5.87 -3.80 -4.72
CA CYS A 191 -4.57 -4.40 -5.03
C CYS A 191 -3.87 -4.90 -3.76
N ALA A 192 -3.90 -4.16 -2.65
CA ALA A 192 -3.26 -4.55 -1.40
C ALA A 192 -3.85 -5.84 -0.80
N TYR A 193 -5.19 -5.95 -0.74
CA TYR A 193 -5.87 -7.17 -0.32
C TYR A 193 -5.58 -8.35 -1.25
N THR A 194 -5.51 -8.11 -2.57
CA THR A 194 -5.12 -9.13 -3.56
C THR A 194 -3.71 -9.65 -3.30
N GLU A 195 -2.74 -8.77 -3.07
CA GLU A 195 -1.39 -9.18 -2.69
C GLU A 195 -1.36 -9.92 -1.36
N ALA A 196 -2.16 -9.51 -0.36
CA ALA A 196 -2.21 -10.17 0.93
C ALA A 196 -2.67 -11.64 0.80
N VAL A 197 -3.77 -11.89 0.08
CA VAL A 197 -4.35 -13.24 -0.03
C VAL A 197 -3.58 -14.15 -1.00
N ILE A 198 -2.82 -13.57 -1.93
CA ILE A 198 -1.97 -14.31 -2.87
C ILE A 198 -0.65 -14.72 -2.21
N ASN A 199 -0.01 -13.82 -1.47
CA ASN A 199 1.34 -14.06 -0.94
C ASN A 199 1.35 -14.72 0.43
N HIS A 200 0.24 -14.74 1.17
CA HIS A 200 0.17 -15.30 2.52
C HIS A 200 -0.85 -16.43 2.64
N ASN A 201 -0.52 -17.45 3.44
CA ASN A 201 -1.47 -18.50 3.80
C ASN A 201 -2.38 -18.04 4.95
N THR A 202 -3.46 -18.78 5.20
CA THR A 202 -4.41 -18.43 6.26
C THR A 202 -3.73 -18.37 7.62
N ALA A 203 -2.80 -19.27 7.95
CA ALA A 203 -2.05 -19.19 9.22
C ALA A 203 -1.24 -17.89 9.31
N THR A 204 -0.47 -17.52 8.29
CA THR A 204 0.29 -16.25 8.25
C THR A 204 -0.60 -15.01 8.34
N LEU A 205 -1.82 -15.04 7.79
CA LEU A 205 -2.77 -13.94 7.94
C LEU A 205 -3.22 -13.77 9.40
N PHE A 206 -3.39 -14.86 10.15
CA PHE A 206 -3.83 -14.83 11.55
C PHE A 206 -2.68 -14.64 12.55
N ASP A 207 -1.57 -15.34 12.36
CA ASP A 207 -0.44 -15.39 13.28
C ASP A 207 0.51 -14.18 13.11
N GLY A 208 0.41 -13.48 11.96
CA GLY A 208 1.36 -12.44 11.56
C GLY A 208 2.57 -13.02 10.83
N ILE A 209 3.48 -12.14 10.40
CA ILE A 209 4.61 -12.49 9.53
C ILE A 209 5.89 -12.62 10.37
N GLU A 210 6.10 -13.74 11.07
CA GLU A 210 7.14 -13.87 12.11
C GLU A 210 6.87 -12.97 13.35
N ASN A 211 7.32 -13.41 14.52
CA ASN A 211 6.87 -12.99 15.87
C ASN A 211 7.06 -11.49 16.27
N LYS A 212 7.29 -10.57 15.33
CA LYS A 212 7.51 -9.12 15.58
C LYS A 212 6.97 -8.17 14.49
N THR A 213 6.21 -8.66 13.52
CA THR A 213 5.76 -7.86 12.38
C THR A 213 4.29 -7.43 12.51
N PRO A 214 3.82 -6.51 11.65
CA PRO A 214 2.45 -6.00 11.74
C PRO A 214 1.44 -7.14 11.65
N GLN A 215 0.45 -7.10 12.53
CA GLN A 215 -0.73 -7.94 12.44
C GLN A 215 -1.89 -7.09 11.95
N LEU A 216 -2.65 -7.63 10.98
CA LEU A 216 -3.89 -7.01 10.57
C LEU A 216 -4.86 -7.03 11.76
N SER A 217 -5.58 -5.93 11.96
CA SER A 217 -6.70 -5.91 12.90
C SER A 217 -7.71 -7.01 12.55
N GLY A 218 -8.48 -7.49 13.54
CA GLY A 218 -9.47 -8.55 13.31
C GLY A 218 -10.48 -8.22 12.20
N VAL A 219 -10.78 -6.93 12.00
CA VAL A 219 -11.66 -6.45 10.93
C VAL A 219 -11.02 -6.65 9.55
N TYR A 220 -9.76 -6.26 9.39
CA TYR A 220 -9.05 -6.38 8.11
C TYR A 220 -8.72 -7.83 7.79
N LEU A 221 -8.38 -8.62 8.81
CA LEU A 221 -8.19 -10.07 8.69
C LEU A 221 -9.45 -10.79 8.21
N ARG A 222 -10.61 -10.48 8.81
CA ARG A 222 -11.90 -11.03 8.36
C ARG A 222 -12.14 -10.71 6.88
N LYS A 223 -11.82 -9.49 6.43
CA LYS A 223 -11.95 -9.10 5.03
C LYS A 223 -11.00 -9.90 4.12
N CYS A 224 -9.74 -10.13 4.52
CA CYS A 224 -8.82 -11.02 3.79
C CYS A 224 -9.38 -12.43 3.60
N VAL A 225 -9.94 -13.04 4.64
CA VAL A 225 -10.47 -14.43 4.57
C VAL A 225 -11.67 -14.52 3.62
N LEU A 226 -12.64 -13.62 3.76
CA LEU A 226 -13.83 -13.60 2.89
C LEU A 226 -13.46 -13.30 1.44
N PHE A 227 -12.53 -12.37 1.24
CA PHE A 227 -12.03 -12.02 -0.07
C PHE A 227 -11.26 -13.17 -0.71
N GLN A 228 -10.42 -13.90 0.04
CA GLN A 228 -9.72 -15.09 -0.45
C GLN A 228 -10.69 -16.14 -0.99
N GLN A 229 -11.77 -16.43 -0.24
CA GLN A 229 -12.80 -17.36 -0.68
C GLN A 229 -13.51 -16.87 -1.95
N SER A 230 -13.91 -15.59 -1.96
CA SER A 230 -14.64 -14.99 -3.08
C SER A 230 -13.79 -14.96 -4.35
N LEU A 231 -12.51 -14.55 -4.24
CA LEU A 231 -11.55 -14.51 -5.32
C LEU A 231 -11.31 -15.91 -5.91
N PHE A 232 -11.14 -16.92 -5.05
CA PHE A 232 -10.98 -18.31 -5.48
C PHE A 232 -12.18 -18.79 -6.29
N LEU A 233 -13.40 -18.67 -5.75
CA LEU A 233 -14.62 -19.14 -6.43
C LEU A 233 -14.84 -18.40 -7.75
N LYS A 234 -14.65 -17.08 -7.75
CA LYS A 234 -14.87 -16.23 -8.92
C LYS A 234 -13.97 -16.62 -10.10
N GLN A 235 -12.73 -17.01 -9.84
CA GLN A 235 -11.80 -17.42 -10.90
C GLN A 235 -12.29 -18.62 -11.72
N PHE A 236 -13.04 -19.54 -11.10
CA PHE A 236 -13.57 -20.73 -11.75
C PHE A 236 -14.93 -20.52 -12.41
N ASN A 237 -15.54 -19.34 -12.27
CA ASN A 237 -16.80 -19.06 -12.96
C ASN A 237 -16.60 -19.02 -14.48
N PRO A 238 -17.64 -19.36 -15.28
CA PRO A 238 -17.58 -19.20 -16.73
C PRO A 238 -17.17 -17.79 -17.13
N SER A 239 -16.33 -17.66 -18.17
CA SER A 239 -15.73 -16.40 -18.65
C SER A 239 -14.67 -15.74 -17.75
N TYR A 240 -14.28 -16.36 -16.63
CA TYR A 240 -13.14 -15.90 -15.80
C TYR A 240 -11.89 -16.73 -16.06
N THR A 241 -10.76 -16.32 -15.46
CA THR A 241 -9.41 -16.84 -15.71
C THR A 241 -9.33 -18.36 -15.78
N LEU A 242 -9.95 -19.07 -14.84
CA LEU A 242 -9.92 -20.53 -14.74
C LEU A 242 -11.24 -21.19 -15.14
N GLY A 243 -12.23 -20.43 -15.64
CA GLY A 243 -13.55 -20.95 -16.00
C GLY A 243 -13.54 -22.04 -17.08
N TRP A 244 -12.55 -21.98 -17.98
CA TRP A 244 -12.35 -22.98 -19.04
C TRP A 244 -11.99 -24.38 -18.50
N LEU A 245 -11.52 -24.47 -17.25
CA LEU A 245 -11.28 -25.75 -16.58
C LEU A 245 -12.58 -26.43 -16.17
N GLN A 246 -13.60 -25.65 -15.80
CA GLN A 246 -14.92 -26.16 -15.39
C GLN A 246 -15.77 -26.54 -16.61
N LYS A 247 -15.81 -25.66 -17.62
CA LYS A 247 -16.60 -25.87 -18.82
C LYS A 247 -15.73 -25.73 -20.06
N TRP A 248 -15.65 -26.80 -20.85
CA TRP A 248 -14.87 -26.83 -22.09
C TRP A 248 -15.76 -26.46 -23.27
N GLU A 249 -15.55 -25.27 -23.84
CA GLU A 249 -16.39 -24.71 -24.92
C GLU A 249 -15.70 -24.76 -26.30
N PHE A 250 -14.67 -25.59 -26.45
CA PHE A 250 -13.85 -25.65 -27.67
C PHE A 250 -14.23 -26.78 -28.63
N GLU A 251 -15.48 -27.26 -28.55
CA GLU A 251 -16.02 -28.28 -29.45
C GLU A 251 -16.01 -27.75 -30.90
N GLY A 252 -15.57 -28.60 -31.85
CA GLY A 252 -15.54 -28.29 -33.29
C GLY A 252 -14.16 -27.95 -33.90
N ASN A 253 -13.21 -27.37 -33.13
CA ASN A 253 -11.91 -26.92 -33.67
C ASN A 253 -10.69 -27.50 -32.93
N CYS A 254 -10.87 -28.54 -32.11
CA CYS A 254 -9.78 -29.16 -31.36
C CYS A 254 -9.12 -30.26 -32.21
N THR A 255 -7.81 -30.16 -32.47
CA THR A 255 -7.09 -31.16 -33.28
C THR A 255 -6.78 -32.45 -32.51
N ASP A 256 -6.87 -32.44 -31.19
CA ASP A 256 -6.67 -33.60 -30.32
C ASP A 256 -7.56 -33.48 -29.07
N ALA A 257 -8.83 -33.87 -29.23
CA ALA A 257 -9.85 -33.70 -28.21
C ALA A 257 -9.58 -34.54 -26.96
N ILE A 258 -9.05 -35.77 -27.13
CA ILE A 258 -8.76 -36.69 -26.03
C ILE A 258 -7.61 -36.11 -25.20
N ALA A 259 -6.47 -35.76 -25.82
CA ALA A 259 -5.34 -35.23 -25.07
C ALA A 259 -5.66 -33.88 -24.43
N CYS A 260 -6.40 -32.98 -25.10
CA CYS A 260 -6.79 -31.71 -24.51
C CYS A 260 -7.72 -31.89 -23.31
N ARG A 261 -8.67 -32.83 -23.36
CA ARG A 261 -9.55 -33.15 -22.24
C ARG A 261 -8.77 -33.71 -21.05
N THR A 262 -7.89 -34.69 -21.28
CA THR A 262 -7.04 -35.27 -20.23
C THR A 262 -6.12 -34.22 -19.60
N ARG A 263 -5.53 -33.32 -20.40
CA ARG A 263 -4.68 -32.22 -19.91
C ARG A 263 -5.49 -31.22 -19.09
N ARG A 264 -6.68 -30.82 -19.54
CA ARG A 264 -7.61 -29.96 -18.79
C ARG A 264 -7.95 -30.56 -17.44
N GLU A 265 -8.31 -31.84 -17.39
CA GLU A 265 -8.66 -32.54 -16.14
C GLU A 265 -7.46 -32.61 -15.17
N ARG A 266 -6.26 -32.89 -15.69
CA ARG A 266 -5.03 -32.85 -14.89
C ARG A 266 -4.76 -31.45 -14.34
N MET A 267 -4.98 -30.40 -15.13
CA MET A 267 -4.84 -29.01 -14.69
C MET A 267 -5.87 -28.69 -13.59
N LEU A 268 -7.15 -29.02 -13.81
CA LEU A 268 -8.20 -28.83 -12.81
C LEU A 268 -7.85 -29.52 -11.49
N TYR A 269 -7.42 -30.79 -11.54
CA TYR A 269 -6.98 -31.52 -10.34
C TYR A 269 -5.84 -30.81 -9.62
N LYS A 270 -4.79 -30.35 -10.33
CA LYS A 270 -3.68 -29.64 -9.69
C LYS A 270 -4.12 -28.33 -9.04
N PHE A 271 -4.91 -27.52 -9.74
CA PHE A 271 -5.39 -26.25 -9.22
C PHE A 271 -6.29 -26.46 -7.99
N MET A 272 -7.21 -27.43 -8.03
CA MET A 272 -8.08 -27.74 -6.89
C MET A 272 -7.30 -28.20 -5.64
N ASN A 273 -6.18 -28.91 -5.81
CA ASN A 273 -5.37 -29.41 -4.69
C ASN A 273 -4.31 -28.44 -4.17
N SER A 274 -4.05 -27.32 -4.85
CA SER A 274 -3.03 -26.35 -4.43
C SER A 274 -3.58 -25.03 -3.89
N ILE A 275 -4.92 -24.82 -3.91
CA ILE A 275 -5.58 -23.51 -3.77
C ILE A 275 -4.86 -22.50 -4.67
N PRO A 276 -5.35 -22.21 -5.89
CA PRO A 276 -4.71 -21.28 -6.79
C PRO A 276 -4.73 -19.87 -6.16
N ARG A 277 -3.64 -19.53 -5.47
CA ARG A 277 -3.43 -18.21 -4.88
C ARG A 277 -2.76 -17.35 -5.94
N GLY A 278 -3.56 -16.78 -6.83
CA GLY A 278 -3.00 -15.98 -7.91
C GLY A 278 -4.04 -15.36 -8.81
N LEU A 279 -3.64 -14.27 -9.46
CA LEU A 279 -4.26 -13.75 -10.67
C LEU A 279 -3.52 -14.32 -11.87
N PHE A 280 -3.77 -15.60 -12.19
CA PHE A 280 -3.00 -16.35 -13.19
C PHE A 280 -3.04 -15.72 -14.58
N LYS A 281 -1.87 -15.67 -15.21
CA LYS A 281 -1.69 -15.37 -16.63
C LYS A 281 -1.52 -16.67 -17.42
N PRO A 282 -1.73 -16.63 -18.75
CA PRO A 282 -1.45 -17.78 -19.60
C PRO A 282 -0.03 -18.34 -19.43
N GLU A 283 0.94 -17.47 -19.17
CA GLU A 283 2.35 -17.81 -18.99
C GLU A 283 2.62 -18.57 -17.69
N ASP A 284 1.72 -18.46 -16.70
CA ASP A 284 1.84 -19.15 -15.41
C ASP A 284 1.43 -20.64 -15.49
N ILE A 285 0.85 -21.10 -16.61
CA ILE A 285 0.49 -22.51 -16.77
C ILE A 285 1.78 -23.35 -16.87
N PRO A 286 2.00 -24.31 -15.96
CA PRO A 286 3.21 -25.14 -15.98
C PRO A 286 3.36 -25.91 -17.29
N VAL A 287 4.53 -25.78 -17.94
CA VAL A 287 4.87 -26.47 -19.19
C VAL A 287 4.78 -28.01 -19.03
N ASN A 288 5.09 -28.52 -17.84
CA ASN A 288 5.02 -29.95 -17.51
C ASN A 288 3.58 -30.52 -17.43
N LEU A 289 2.55 -29.68 -17.48
CA LEU A 289 1.16 -30.12 -17.63
C LEU A 289 0.82 -30.48 -19.09
N GLY A 290 1.78 -30.28 -20.00
CA GLY A 290 1.64 -30.48 -21.43
C GLY A 290 0.88 -29.31 -22.06
N HIS A 291 1.24 -28.95 -23.29
CA HIS A 291 0.50 -27.93 -24.01
C HIS A 291 -0.84 -28.49 -24.51
N LEU A 292 -1.90 -27.70 -24.43
CA LEU A 292 -3.09 -27.93 -25.25
C LEU A 292 -2.67 -27.98 -26.74
N CYS A 293 -3.51 -28.56 -27.59
CA CYS A 293 -3.24 -28.54 -29.03
C CYS A 293 -3.07 -27.10 -29.55
N SER A 294 -2.44 -26.96 -30.73
CA SER A 294 -2.11 -25.66 -31.32
C SER A 294 -3.32 -24.74 -31.50
N THR A 295 -4.53 -25.30 -31.62
CA THR A 295 -5.77 -24.52 -31.74
C THR A 295 -6.38 -24.13 -30.40
N CYS A 296 -6.36 -25.02 -29.40
CA CYS A 296 -6.96 -24.74 -28.09
C CYS A 296 -6.08 -23.84 -27.22
N ARG A 297 -4.75 -23.95 -27.32
CA ARG A 297 -3.80 -23.15 -26.53
C ARG A 297 -4.02 -21.63 -26.66
N PRO A 298 -4.02 -21.03 -27.87
CA PRO A 298 -4.22 -19.59 -28.00
C PRO A 298 -5.61 -19.16 -27.50
N ARG A 299 -6.67 -19.94 -27.82
CA ARG A 299 -8.04 -19.64 -27.38
C ARG A 299 -8.19 -19.63 -25.85
N VAL A 300 -7.57 -20.59 -25.16
CA VAL A 300 -7.51 -20.59 -23.69
C VAL A 300 -6.72 -19.40 -23.18
N GLY A 301 -5.60 -19.05 -23.84
CA GLY A 301 -4.83 -17.85 -23.51
C GLY A 301 -5.67 -16.57 -23.58
N ASP A 302 -6.51 -16.42 -24.61
CA ASP A 302 -7.41 -15.28 -24.76
C ASP A 302 -8.48 -15.24 -23.66
N LEU A 303 -9.12 -16.39 -23.36
CA LEU A 303 -10.09 -16.50 -22.26
C LEU A 303 -9.47 -16.16 -20.90
N MET A 304 -8.24 -16.63 -20.65
CA MET A 304 -7.52 -16.32 -19.43
C MET A 304 -7.23 -14.83 -19.31
N ARG A 305 -6.73 -14.19 -20.38
CA ARG A 305 -6.47 -12.74 -20.38
C ARG A 305 -7.74 -11.93 -20.17
N SER A 306 -8.81 -12.22 -20.91
CA SER A 306 -10.09 -11.51 -20.76
C SER A 306 -10.72 -11.75 -19.40
N GLY A 307 -10.69 -12.99 -18.91
CA GLY A 307 -11.24 -13.37 -17.62
C GLY A 307 -10.46 -12.76 -16.45
N ARG A 308 -9.14 -12.62 -16.59
CA ARG A 308 -8.28 -11.95 -15.62
C ARG A 308 -8.53 -10.44 -15.58
N GLN A 309 -8.67 -9.79 -16.74
CA GLN A 309 -9.05 -8.38 -16.80
C GLN A 309 -10.41 -8.14 -16.14
N LYS A 310 -11.41 -8.96 -16.50
CA LYS A 310 -12.73 -8.90 -15.89
C LYS A 310 -12.69 -9.09 -14.37
N LEU A 311 -11.89 -10.05 -13.89
CA LEU A 311 -11.71 -10.24 -12.46
C LEU A 311 -11.08 -9.02 -11.78
N TRP A 312 -10.06 -8.42 -12.42
CA TRP A 312 -9.42 -7.19 -11.94
C TRP A 312 -10.41 -6.03 -11.80
N ASP A 313 -11.26 -5.83 -12.82
CA ASP A 313 -12.26 -4.77 -12.83
C ASP A 313 -13.32 -4.95 -11.73
N GLU A 314 -13.60 -6.21 -11.33
CA GLU A 314 -14.54 -6.55 -10.27
C GLU A 314 -13.91 -6.63 -8.85
N LEU A 315 -12.58 -6.49 -8.71
CA LEU A 315 -11.91 -6.56 -7.40
C LEU A 315 -12.51 -5.60 -6.34
N PRO A 316 -12.78 -4.32 -6.64
CA PRO A 316 -13.39 -3.43 -5.66
C PRO A 316 -14.73 -3.97 -5.16
N LYS A 317 -15.57 -4.45 -6.08
CA LYS A 317 -16.88 -5.03 -5.75
C LYS A 317 -16.76 -6.26 -4.84
N LEU A 318 -15.74 -7.12 -5.05
CA LEU A 318 -15.49 -8.28 -4.20
C LEU A 318 -15.04 -7.92 -2.78
N LEU A 319 -14.66 -6.66 -2.54
CA LEU A 319 -14.22 -6.10 -1.26
C LEU A 319 -15.22 -5.12 -0.65
N ASP A 320 -16.43 -5.05 -1.23
CA ASP A 320 -17.50 -4.12 -0.89
C ASP A 320 -17.06 -2.64 -1.04
N LEU A 321 -16.30 -2.34 -2.10
CA LEU A 321 -15.82 -0.99 -2.44
C LEU A 321 -16.46 -0.47 -3.75
N PRO A 322 -16.53 0.87 -3.93
CA PRO A 322 -16.94 1.48 -5.19
C PRO A 322 -16.12 1.02 -6.40
N PRO A 323 -16.64 1.12 -7.63
CA PRO A 323 -15.89 0.83 -8.84
C PRO A 323 -14.59 1.65 -8.96
N TRP A 324 -13.62 1.13 -9.70
CA TRP A 324 -12.32 1.79 -9.91
C TRP A 324 -12.40 3.26 -10.36
N ALA A 325 -13.41 3.62 -11.16
CA ALA A 325 -13.59 4.99 -11.63
C ALA A 325 -13.89 5.97 -10.49
N GLU A 326 -14.64 5.54 -9.48
CA GLU A 326 -14.97 6.36 -8.31
C GLU A 326 -13.79 6.40 -7.33
N LEU A 327 -13.13 5.26 -7.11
CA LEU A 327 -11.95 5.18 -6.25
C LEU A 327 -10.81 6.10 -6.71
N LYS A 328 -10.63 6.27 -8.02
CA LYS A 328 -9.58 7.16 -8.58
C LYS A 328 -9.86 8.64 -8.37
N ASN A 329 -11.13 9.02 -8.18
CA ASN A 329 -11.55 10.41 -8.08
C ASN A 329 -11.80 10.85 -6.62
N GLY A 330 -11.80 9.90 -5.68
CA GLY A 330 -12.13 10.14 -4.27
C GLY A 330 -10.94 10.18 -3.32
N ASP A 331 -9.72 9.91 -3.82
CA ASP A 331 -8.48 9.87 -3.05
C ASP A 331 -7.61 11.12 -3.27
#